data_AF-A0A978S0W0-F1
#
_entry.id   AF-A0A978S0W0-F1
#
_cell.length_a   1.000
_cell.length_b   1.000
_cell.length_c   1.000
_cell.angle_alpha   90.00
_cell.angle_beta   90.00
_cell.angle_gamma   90.00
#
_symmetry.space_group_name_H-M   'P 1'
#
loop_
_entity.id
_entity.type
_entity.pdbx_description
1 polymer ?
#
loop_
_entity_poly.entity_id
_entity_poly.type
_entity_poly.pdbx_seq_one_letter_code
_entity_poly.pdbx_strand_id
1 'polypeptide(L)'
;MLGKAELLQALVGKNRGVLATKAEKQAIQAAIASLEDRNPTNAPTEALSLLEGNWQLLYTTSSELLNIDRLPLAKLGPIYQCIRSGSGKIYNIAEIYSLPLLESIVSVSARFEALSPIRLGIKFERNITGPMRLLSYQNPDQFIATVETGKKFLPIDITLNPERQQGWVDITYLDENLRIGRGNGGSIFVLSKSTP
;
A
#
# COMPACT_ATOMS: atom_id res chain seq x y z
N MET A 1 -8.04 7.58 -20.09
CA MET A 1 -6.66 7.30 -20.54
C MET A 1 -6.62 5.94 -21.20
N LEU A 2 -6.02 5.80 -22.39
CA LEU A 2 -5.82 4.48 -23.01
C LEU A 2 -5.05 3.55 -22.06
N GLY A 3 -5.39 2.26 -22.02
CA GLY A 3 -4.68 1.25 -21.23
C GLY A 3 -5.05 1.14 -19.74
N LYS A 4 -5.59 2.20 -19.12
CA LYS A 4 -5.97 2.17 -17.70
C LYS A 4 -7.13 1.21 -17.42
N ALA A 5 -8.18 1.30 -18.24
CA ALA A 5 -9.34 0.42 -18.13
C ALA A 5 -8.95 -1.05 -18.38
N GLU A 6 -8.07 -1.29 -19.36
CA GLU A 6 -7.55 -2.62 -19.67
C GLU A 6 -6.77 -3.22 -18.49
N LEU A 7 -5.87 -2.43 -17.87
CA LEU A 7 -5.17 -2.87 -16.66
C LEU A 7 -6.16 -3.22 -15.55
N LEU A 8 -7.08 -2.31 -15.21
CA LEU A 8 -8.04 -2.54 -14.13
C LEU A 8 -8.89 -3.79 -14.39
N GLN A 9 -9.32 -4.02 -15.63
CA GLN A 9 -10.07 -5.20 -16.01
C GLN A 9 -9.23 -6.48 -15.90
N ALA A 10 -7.95 -6.44 -16.28
CA ALA A 10 -7.04 -7.57 -16.11
C ALA A 10 -6.79 -7.95 -14.63
N LEU A 11 -6.94 -6.99 -13.70
CA LEU A 11 -6.79 -7.22 -12.27
C LEU A 11 -8.03 -7.82 -11.59
N VAL A 12 -9.20 -7.77 -12.23
CA VAL A 12 -10.45 -8.28 -11.66
C VAL A 12 -10.34 -9.77 -11.34
N GLY A 13 -10.74 -10.15 -10.12
CA GLY A 13 -10.76 -11.54 -9.67
C GLY A 13 -9.37 -12.16 -9.43
N LYS A 14 -8.27 -11.39 -9.59
CA LYS A 14 -6.91 -11.92 -9.42
C LYS A 14 -6.45 -11.99 -7.96
N ASN A 15 -7.27 -11.52 -7.01
CA ASN A 15 -6.97 -11.43 -5.58
C ASN A 15 -5.57 -10.82 -5.35
N ARG A 16 -5.36 -9.58 -5.80
CA ARG A 16 -4.08 -8.86 -5.76
C ARG A 16 -2.90 -9.53 -6.47
N GLY A 17 -3.16 -10.53 -7.31
CA GLY A 17 -2.15 -11.27 -8.06
C GLY A 17 -1.90 -12.70 -7.56
N VAL A 18 -2.52 -13.10 -6.44
CA VAL A 18 -2.42 -14.47 -5.89
C VAL A 18 -2.97 -15.50 -6.89
N LEU A 19 -4.09 -15.19 -7.53
CA LEU A 19 -4.80 -16.11 -8.44
C LEU A 19 -4.40 -15.93 -9.92
N ALA A 20 -3.46 -15.04 -10.22
CA ALA A 20 -3.04 -14.78 -11.58
C ALA A 20 -2.09 -15.87 -12.12
N THR A 21 -2.36 -16.37 -13.32
CA THR A 21 -1.47 -17.32 -14.02
C THR A 21 -0.18 -16.63 -14.48
N LYS A 22 0.83 -17.41 -14.91
CA LYS A 22 2.08 -16.83 -15.47
C LYS A 22 1.82 -15.94 -16.69
N ALA A 23 0.97 -16.38 -17.61
CA ALA A 23 0.61 -15.62 -18.80
C ALA A 23 -0.14 -14.33 -18.43
N GLU A 24 -1.06 -14.40 -17.47
CA GLU A 24 -1.78 -13.21 -16.98
C GLU A 24 -0.84 -12.22 -16.29
N LYS A 25 0.12 -12.70 -15.50
CA LYS A 25 1.15 -11.84 -14.90
C LYS A 25 1.98 -11.12 -15.95
N GLN A 26 2.34 -11.79 -17.04
CA GLN A 26 3.05 -11.16 -18.16
C GLN A 26 2.19 -10.09 -18.84
N ALA A 27 0.92 -10.38 -19.11
CA ALA A 27 -0.02 -9.42 -19.70
C ALA A 27 -0.23 -8.19 -18.81
N ILE A 28 -0.39 -8.40 -17.50
CA ILE A 28 -0.52 -7.31 -16.50
C ILE A 28 0.76 -6.46 -16.48
N GLN A 29 1.95 -7.06 -16.49
CA GLN A 29 3.21 -6.32 -16.53
C GLN A 29 3.38 -5.50 -17.80
N ALA A 30 2.97 -6.03 -18.96
CA ALA A 30 2.98 -5.28 -20.21
C ALA A 30 2.01 -4.09 -20.19
N ALA A 31 0.80 -4.27 -19.63
CA ALA A 31 -0.16 -3.19 -19.45
C ALA A 31 0.35 -2.11 -18.48
N ILE A 32 1.03 -2.51 -17.41
CA ILE A 32 1.68 -1.59 -16.45
C ILE A 32 2.77 -0.78 -17.15
N ALA A 33 3.70 -1.43 -17.87
CA ALA A 33 4.77 -0.73 -18.59
C ALA A 33 4.21 0.30 -19.58
N SER A 34 3.18 -0.09 -20.34
CA SER A 34 2.51 0.82 -21.28
C SER A 34 1.85 2.03 -20.60
N LEU A 35 1.41 1.91 -19.34
CA LEU A 35 0.89 3.05 -18.58
C LEU A 35 2.02 3.93 -18.05
N GLU A 36 3.09 3.33 -17.52
CA GLU A 36 4.27 4.06 -17.02
C GLU A 36 4.88 4.95 -18.12
N ASP A 37 4.95 4.48 -19.36
CA ASP A 37 5.42 5.27 -20.53
C ASP A 37 4.56 6.50 -20.84
N ARG A 38 3.32 6.54 -20.30
CA ARG A 38 2.33 7.61 -20.50
C ARG A 38 1.93 8.25 -19.17
N ASN A 39 2.81 8.18 -18.18
CA ASN A 39 2.58 8.80 -16.88
C ASN A 39 2.26 10.30 -17.05
N PRO A 40 1.08 10.77 -16.62
CA PRO A 40 0.72 12.18 -16.77
C PRO A 40 1.45 13.10 -15.79
N THR A 41 2.10 12.54 -14.76
CA THR A 41 2.79 13.31 -13.71
C THR A 41 4.30 13.07 -13.75
N ASN A 42 5.05 13.95 -14.41
CA ASN A 42 6.51 13.77 -14.61
C ASN A 42 7.33 13.69 -13.32
N ALA A 43 6.94 14.42 -12.27
CA ALA A 43 7.61 14.43 -10.96
C ALA A 43 6.61 14.08 -9.84
N PRO A 44 6.21 12.79 -9.69
CA PRO A 44 5.18 12.39 -8.72
C PRO A 44 5.49 12.78 -7.28
N THR A 45 6.78 12.85 -6.90
CA THR A 45 7.18 13.21 -5.53
C THR A 45 6.93 14.68 -5.20
N GLU A 46 6.81 15.54 -6.22
CA GLU A 46 6.50 16.96 -6.07
C GLU A 46 4.97 17.21 -6.10
N ALA A 47 4.20 16.30 -6.69
CA ALA A 47 2.75 16.36 -6.77
C ALA A 47 2.05 15.85 -5.49
N LEU A 48 2.41 16.44 -4.33
CA LEU A 48 1.95 16.00 -3.01
C LEU A 48 0.42 15.99 -2.87
N SER A 49 -0.28 16.91 -3.52
CA SER A 49 -1.75 16.96 -3.52
C SER A 49 -2.38 15.76 -4.24
N LEU A 50 -1.73 15.24 -5.30
CA LEU A 50 -2.15 14.01 -5.96
C LEU A 50 -1.83 12.79 -5.11
N LEU A 51 -0.66 12.76 -4.46
CA LEU A 51 -0.26 11.67 -3.57
C LEU A 51 -1.11 11.56 -2.30
N GLU A 52 -1.56 12.69 -1.76
CA GLU A 52 -2.38 12.73 -0.54
C GLU A 52 -3.61 11.83 -0.65
N GLY A 53 -3.86 11.02 0.38
CA GLY A 53 -5.09 10.24 0.50
C GLY A 53 -4.87 8.76 0.77
N ASN A 54 -5.95 7.99 0.71
CA ASN A 54 -5.96 6.56 1.00
C ASN A 54 -5.85 5.77 -0.30
N TRP A 55 -4.81 4.95 -0.44
CA TRP A 55 -4.60 4.13 -1.64
C TRP A 55 -4.83 2.66 -1.33
N GLN A 56 -5.80 2.04 -1.98
CA GLN A 56 -6.06 0.61 -1.82
C GLN A 56 -5.24 -0.20 -2.83
N LEU A 57 -4.59 -1.26 -2.37
CA LEU A 57 -3.78 -2.15 -3.21
C LEU A 57 -4.68 -3.04 -4.08
N LEU A 58 -4.55 -2.89 -5.41
CA LEU A 58 -5.24 -3.71 -6.39
C LEU A 58 -4.41 -4.90 -6.86
N TYR A 59 -3.09 -4.74 -6.94
CA TYR A 59 -2.16 -5.77 -7.40
C TYR A 59 -0.77 -5.58 -6.83
N THR A 60 -0.09 -6.70 -6.53
CA THR A 60 1.34 -6.68 -6.20
C THR A 60 2.07 -7.93 -6.69
N THR A 61 3.37 -7.77 -6.96
CA THR A 61 4.30 -8.91 -7.14
C THR A 61 5.11 -9.23 -5.88
N SER A 62 4.91 -8.51 -4.77
CA SER A 62 5.63 -8.74 -3.51
C SER A 62 5.29 -10.11 -2.91
N SER A 63 6.29 -10.99 -2.82
CA SER A 63 6.15 -12.31 -2.22
C SER A 63 5.80 -12.24 -0.73
N GLU A 64 6.30 -11.25 0.00
CA GLU A 64 6.02 -11.04 1.42
C GLU A 64 4.52 -10.84 1.68
N LEU A 65 3.87 -9.98 0.87
CA LEU A 65 2.43 -9.72 0.99
C LEU A 65 1.60 -10.91 0.48
N LEU A 66 2.00 -11.52 -0.64
CA LEU A 66 1.27 -12.63 -1.25
C LEU A 66 1.35 -13.93 -0.42
N ASN A 67 2.40 -14.12 0.37
CA ASN A 67 2.54 -15.30 1.22
C ASN A 67 1.59 -15.28 2.43
N ILE A 68 1.03 -14.13 2.81
CA ILE A 68 0.04 -14.06 3.91
C ILE A 68 -1.22 -14.84 3.53
N ASP A 69 -1.67 -14.75 2.27
CA ASP A 69 -2.81 -15.51 1.73
C ASP A 69 -2.55 -17.03 1.65
N ARG A 70 -1.33 -17.50 1.94
CA ARG A 70 -0.99 -18.93 2.01
C ARG A 70 -1.06 -19.50 3.43
N LEU A 71 -1.22 -18.65 4.45
CA LEU A 71 -1.34 -19.12 5.83
C LEU A 71 -2.70 -19.82 6.01
N PRO A 72 -2.72 -21.04 6.60
CA PRO A 72 -3.97 -21.75 6.80
C PRO A 72 -4.88 -20.93 7.71
N LEU A 73 -6.16 -20.86 7.34
CA LEU A 73 -7.22 -20.18 8.10
C LEU A 73 -7.08 -18.64 8.21
N ALA A 74 -6.15 -18.01 7.49
CA ALA A 74 -6.02 -16.57 7.39
C ALA A 74 -6.28 -16.10 5.95
N LYS A 75 -7.05 -15.03 5.81
CA LYS A 75 -7.36 -14.39 4.54
C LYS A 75 -6.97 -12.93 4.63
N LEU A 76 -6.20 -12.47 3.65
CA LEU A 76 -5.83 -11.07 3.56
C LEU A 76 -7.02 -10.26 3.03
N GLY A 77 -7.42 -9.29 3.83
CA GLY A 77 -8.42 -8.28 3.52
C GLY A 77 -7.89 -7.18 2.61
N PRO A 78 -8.56 -6.01 2.60
CA PRO A 78 -8.02 -4.81 2.00
C PRO A 78 -6.62 -4.46 2.56
N ILE A 79 -5.75 -3.97 1.68
CA ILE A 79 -4.48 -3.35 2.06
C ILE A 79 -4.54 -1.90 1.60
N TYR A 80 -4.28 -0.99 2.52
CA TYR A 80 -4.21 0.44 2.28
C TYR A 80 -2.78 0.94 2.46
N GLN A 81 -2.39 1.89 1.61
CA GLN A 81 -1.26 2.76 1.83
C GLN A 81 -1.79 4.20 1.88
N CYS A 82 -1.89 4.74 3.08
CA CYS A 82 -2.43 6.07 3.32
C CYS A 82 -1.27 7.07 3.40
N ILE A 83 -1.29 8.08 2.54
CA ILE A 83 -0.27 9.13 2.51
C ILE A 83 -0.87 10.37 3.16
N ARG A 84 -0.11 10.97 4.09
CA ARG A 84 -0.39 12.23 4.76
C ARG A 84 0.78 13.17 4.51
N SER A 85 0.67 13.96 3.46
CA SER A 85 1.67 14.91 2.97
C SER A 85 1.91 16.04 3.97
N GLY A 86 0.87 16.50 4.68
CA GLY A 86 0.99 17.50 5.74
C GLY A 86 1.86 17.05 6.92
N SER A 87 1.84 15.76 7.28
CA SER A 87 2.70 15.20 8.34
C SER A 87 3.96 14.51 7.79
N GLY A 88 4.11 14.41 6.47
CA GLY A 88 5.21 13.69 5.82
C GLY A 88 5.21 12.19 6.11
N LYS A 89 4.02 11.58 6.34
CA LYS A 89 3.88 10.19 6.77
C LYS A 89 3.15 9.31 5.78
N ILE A 90 3.50 8.02 5.80
CA ILE A 90 2.83 6.94 5.10
C ILE A 90 2.43 5.87 6.12
N TYR A 91 1.21 5.37 6.01
CA TYR A 91 0.68 4.28 6.82
C TYR A 91 0.31 3.12 5.91
N ASN A 92 1.00 1.99 6.05
CA ASN A 92 0.60 0.75 5.41
C ASN A 92 -0.29 0.00 6.38
N ILE A 93 -1.54 -0.27 6.01
CA ILE A 93 -2.54 -0.94 6.84
C ILE A 93 -3.03 -2.16 6.08
N ALA A 94 -2.87 -3.35 6.66
CA ALA A 94 -3.40 -4.59 6.13
C ALA A 94 -4.45 -5.16 7.08
N GLU A 95 -5.63 -5.43 6.55
CA GLU A 95 -6.71 -6.12 7.26
C GLU A 95 -6.52 -7.64 7.10
N ILE A 96 -6.70 -8.40 8.17
CA ILE A 96 -6.54 -9.85 8.18
C ILE A 96 -7.76 -10.46 8.84
N TYR A 97 -8.37 -11.43 8.16
CA TYR A 97 -9.55 -12.16 8.63
C TYR A 97 -9.17 -13.63 8.86
N SER A 98 -9.40 -14.15 10.06
CA SER A 98 -9.14 -15.56 10.39
C SER A 98 -10.35 -16.26 11.04
N LEU A 99 -10.35 -17.60 10.95
CA LEU A 99 -11.50 -18.42 11.35
C LEU A 99 -11.59 -18.70 12.88
N PRO A 100 -12.79 -18.66 13.48
CA PRO A 100 -13.95 -17.82 13.15
C PRO A 100 -14.04 -16.58 14.06
N LEU A 101 -14.36 -15.42 13.47
CA LEU A 101 -14.58 -14.09 14.10
C LEU A 101 -13.34 -13.35 14.63
N LEU A 102 -12.13 -13.77 14.29
CA LEU A 102 -10.94 -12.99 14.61
C LEU A 102 -10.56 -12.09 13.43
N GLU A 103 -10.69 -10.80 13.65
CA GLU A 103 -10.33 -9.76 12.69
C GLU A 103 -9.19 -8.95 13.30
N SER A 104 -8.09 -8.81 12.58
CA SER A 104 -6.93 -8.08 13.03
C SER A 104 -6.43 -7.13 11.95
N ILE A 105 -5.66 -6.13 12.38
CA ILE A 105 -4.90 -5.28 11.49
C ILE A 105 -3.43 -5.35 11.81
N VAL A 106 -2.63 -5.14 10.76
CA VAL A 106 -1.22 -4.78 10.85
C VAL A 106 -1.09 -3.39 10.26
N SER A 107 -0.57 -2.45 11.04
CA SER A 107 -0.30 -1.08 10.60
C SER A 107 1.15 -0.73 10.83
N VAL A 108 1.84 -0.31 9.77
CA VAL A 108 3.20 0.20 9.84
C VAL A 108 3.21 1.65 9.40
N SER A 109 3.61 2.55 10.29
CA SER A 109 3.81 3.96 9.96
C SER A 109 5.28 4.21 9.60
N ALA A 110 5.48 5.03 8.59
CA ALA A 110 6.78 5.48 8.13
C ALA A 110 6.75 6.98 7.82
N ARG A 111 7.91 7.61 7.87
CA ARG A 111 8.14 8.92 7.28
C ARG A 111 8.65 8.73 5.86
N PHE A 112 8.27 9.65 4.97
CA PHE A 112 8.81 9.67 3.62
C PHE A 112 9.55 10.96 3.31
N GLU A 113 10.50 10.86 2.38
CA GLU A 113 11.27 11.99 1.87
C GLU A 113 11.50 11.80 0.37
N ALA A 114 11.40 12.87 -0.42
CA ALA A 114 11.71 12.82 -1.84
C ALA A 114 13.23 12.74 -2.03
N LEU A 115 13.70 11.63 -2.59
CA LEU A 115 15.13 11.42 -2.93
C LEU A 115 15.42 11.76 -4.39
N SER A 116 14.40 11.76 -5.25
CA SER A 116 14.43 12.20 -6.65
C SER A 116 13.00 12.50 -7.10
N PRO A 117 12.76 13.03 -8.32
CA PRO A 117 11.42 13.34 -8.83
C PRO A 117 10.43 12.16 -8.83
N ILE A 118 10.93 10.93 -8.81
CA ILE A 118 10.10 9.70 -8.78
C ILE A 118 10.30 8.87 -7.51
N ARG A 119 11.40 9.07 -6.76
CA ARG A 119 11.79 8.18 -5.66
C ARG A 119 11.45 8.78 -4.30
N LEU A 120 10.64 8.05 -3.53
CA LEU A 120 10.45 8.30 -2.11
C LEU A 120 11.34 7.37 -1.28
N GLY A 121 12.17 7.96 -0.42
CA GLY A 121 12.80 7.25 0.69
C GLY A 121 11.79 7.04 1.80
N ILE A 122 11.79 5.86 2.40
CA ILE A 122 10.85 5.41 3.43
C ILE A 122 11.65 5.04 4.68
N LYS A 123 11.29 5.64 5.82
CA LYS A 123 11.89 5.36 7.12
C LYS A 123 10.81 4.88 8.08
N PHE A 124 10.85 3.61 8.45
CA PHE A 124 9.80 3.00 9.27
C PHE A 124 9.95 3.44 10.74
N GLU A 125 8.85 3.91 11.34
CA GLU A 125 8.86 4.52 12.68
C GLU A 125 8.11 3.66 13.72
N ARG A 126 7.04 2.96 13.33
CA ARG A 126 6.16 2.24 14.27
C ARG A 126 5.42 1.10 13.61
N ASN A 127 5.28 -0.01 14.34
CA ASN A 127 4.43 -1.13 13.96
C ASN A 127 3.36 -1.36 15.04
N ILE A 128 2.10 -1.34 14.65
CA ILE A 128 0.94 -1.62 15.49
C ILE A 128 0.24 -2.84 14.92
N THR A 129 0.04 -3.86 15.72
CA THR A 129 -0.65 -5.09 15.30
C THR A 129 -1.61 -5.54 16.39
N GLY A 130 -2.82 -5.93 16.01
CA GLY A 130 -3.78 -6.43 16.98
C GLY A 130 -5.19 -6.63 16.44
N PRO A 131 -6.09 -7.16 17.28
CA PRO A 131 -7.49 -7.34 16.92
C PRO A 131 -8.16 -5.98 16.62
N MET A 132 -8.95 -5.90 15.55
CA MET A 132 -9.64 -4.69 15.11
C MET A 132 -10.47 -4.07 16.24
N ARG A 133 -11.22 -4.90 16.98
CA ARG A 133 -12.07 -4.46 18.10
C ARG A 133 -11.26 -3.81 19.22
N LEU A 134 -10.10 -4.37 19.58
CA LEU A 134 -9.25 -3.84 20.65
C LEU A 134 -8.56 -2.54 20.21
N LEU A 135 -8.19 -2.44 18.94
CA LEU A 135 -7.61 -1.24 18.35
C LEU A 135 -8.66 -0.17 18.01
N SER A 136 -9.95 -0.47 18.19
CA SER A 136 -11.08 0.38 17.77
C SER A 136 -10.99 0.79 16.30
N TYR A 137 -10.49 -0.11 15.45
CA TYR A 137 -10.34 0.12 14.02
C TYR A 137 -11.72 0.09 13.34
N GLN A 138 -12.07 1.16 12.62
CA GLN A 138 -13.28 1.25 11.79
C GLN A 138 -12.93 1.50 10.32
N ASN A 139 -12.02 2.45 10.09
CA ASN A 139 -11.48 2.77 8.78
C ASN A 139 -10.05 3.36 8.93
N PRO A 140 -9.27 3.45 7.84
CA PRO A 140 -7.93 3.99 7.89
C PRO A 140 -7.83 5.42 8.45
N ASP A 141 -8.76 6.32 8.10
CA ASP A 141 -8.68 7.73 8.49
C ASP A 141 -8.81 7.93 10.00
N GLN A 142 -9.84 7.34 10.61
CA GLN A 142 -10.04 7.42 12.05
C GLN A 142 -8.91 6.76 12.83
N PHE A 143 -8.42 5.62 12.33
CA PHE A 143 -7.31 4.92 12.95
C PHE A 143 -6.02 5.75 12.89
N ILE A 144 -5.68 6.31 11.73
CA ILE A 144 -4.51 7.17 11.56
C ILE A 144 -4.60 8.41 12.44
N ALA A 145 -5.74 9.08 12.48
CA ALA A 145 -5.95 10.23 13.37
C ALA A 145 -5.65 9.86 14.83
N THR A 146 -6.10 8.68 15.28
CA THR A 146 -5.81 8.16 16.62
C THR A 146 -4.31 7.88 16.81
N VAL A 147 -3.64 7.27 15.81
CA VAL A 147 -2.19 6.99 15.86
C VAL A 147 -1.39 8.29 15.97
N GLU A 148 -1.80 9.34 15.26
CA GLU A 148 -1.13 10.65 15.26
C GLU A 148 -1.27 11.41 16.58
N THR A 149 -2.29 11.12 17.41
CA THR A 149 -2.36 11.65 18.80
C THR A 149 -1.25 11.13 19.72
N GLY A 150 -0.50 10.10 19.31
CA GLY A 150 0.51 9.43 20.14
C GLY A 150 -0.06 8.37 21.09
N LYS A 151 -1.36 8.06 21.01
CA LYS A 151 -1.99 6.97 21.76
C LYS A 151 -1.20 5.67 21.61
N LYS A 152 -0.90 5.00 22.72
CA LYS A 152 -0.30 3.66 22.73
C LYS A 152 -1.38 2.58 22.59
N PHE A 153 -1.06 1.52 21.86
CA PHE A 153 -1.97 0.43 21.55
C PHE A 153 -1.52 -0.88 22.21
N LEU A 154 -2.49 -1.74 22.47
CA LEU A 154 -2.28 -3.13 22.89
C LEU A 154 -2.83 -4.06 21.80
N PRO A 155 -2.29 -5.27 21.63
CA PRO A 155 -1.19 -5.86 22.40
C PRO A 155 0.20 -5.52 21.85
N ILE A 156 0.33 -5.22 20.54
CA ILE A 156 1.62 -5.00 19.89
C ILE A 156 1.67 -3.58 19.35
N ASP A 157 2.62 -2.80 19.88
CA ASP A 157 2.91 -1.42 19.49
C ASP A 157 4.41 -1.16 19.69
N ILE A 158 5.16 -1.37 18.62
CA ILE A 158 6.62 -1.40 18.64
C ILE A 158 7.13 -0.16 17.91
N THR A 159 7.98 0.62 18.59
CA THR A 159 8.76 1.68 17.94
C THR A 159 9.89 1.03 17.15
N LEU A 160 9.98 1.35 15.86
CA LEU A 160 11.00 0.84 14.96
C LEU A 160 12.19 1.80 14.94
N ASN A 161 13.40 1.27 14.71
CA ASN A 161 14.58 2.10 14.55
C ASN A 161 14.70 2.52 13.07
N PRO A 162 14.49 3.80 12.72
CA PRO A 162 14.48 4.26 11.33
C PRO A 162 15.86 4.17 10.66
N GLU A 163 16.95 4.09 11.43
CA GLU A 163 18.30 3.91 10.87
C GLU A 163 18.56 2.46 10.43
N ARG A 164 17.82 1.50 11.01
CA ARG A 164 17.95 0.08 10.68
C ARG A 164 16.89 -0.40 9.69
N GLN A 165 15.75 0.29 9.63
CA GLN A 165 14.60 -0.12 8.84
C GLN A 165 14.24 0.99 7.85
N GLN A 166 14.86 0.90 6.68
CA GLN A 166 14.70 1.84 5.59
C GLN A 166 14.29 1.12 4.31
N GLY A 167 13.63 1.86 3.43
CA GLY A 167 13.40 1.42 2.06
C GLY A 167 13.16 2.60 1.15
N TRP A 168 12.76 2.30 -0.08
CA TRP A 168 12.38 3.28 -1.07
C TRP A 168 11.27 2.71 -1.95
N VAL A 169 10.54 3.61 -2.58
CA VAL A 169 9.57 3.30 -3.62
C VAL A 169 9.70 4.33 -4.73
N ASP A 170 9.84 3.84 -5.96
CA ASP A 170 9.70 4.67 -7.16
C ASP A 170 8.23 4.73 -7.53
N ILE A 171 7.68 5.94 -7.63
CA ILE A 171 6.35 6.18 -8.17
C ILE A 171 6.53 6.38 -9.67
N THR A 172 6.18 5.38 -10.46
CA THR A 172 6.39 5.34 -11.91
C THR A 172 5.17 5.75 -12.70
N TYR A 173 4.01 5.79 -12.06
CA TYR A 173 2.79 6.35 -12.61
C TYR A 173 1.97 6.98 -11.48
N LEU A 174 1.45 8.19 -11.72
CA LEU A 174 0.53 8.85 -10.80
C LEU A 174 -0.51 9.66 -11.58
N ASP A 175 -1.78 9.36 -11.32
CA ASP A 175 -2.90 10.22 -11.69
C ASP A 175 -3.87 10.39 -10.50
N GLU A 176 -5.03 11.00 -10.76
CA GLU A 176 -6.06 11.32 -9.76
C GLU A 176 -6.55 10.12 -8.95
N ASN A 177 -6.57 8.92 -9.54
CA ASN A 177 -7.18 7.73 -8.93
C ASN A 177 -6.39 6.42 -9.11
N LEU A 178 -5.23 6.43 -9.75
CA LEU A 178 -4.34 5.29 -9.92
C LEU A 178 -2.89 5.70 -9.67
N ARG A 179 -2.17 4.85 -8.94
CA ARG A 179 -0.75 4.98 -8.67
C ARG A 179 -0.05 3.64 -8.90
N ILE A 180 1.10 3.69 -9.55
CA ILE A 180 1.97 2.52 -9.71
C ILE A 180 3.29 2.82 -9.02
N GLY A 181 3.70 1.91 -8.16
CA GLY A 181 4.94 1.99 -7.39
C GLY A 181 5.83 0.77 -7.62
N ARG A 182 7.15 0.97 -7.57
CA ARG A 182 8.17 -0.09 -7.61
C ARG A 182 9.06 0.01 -6.37
N GLY A 183 9.08 -1.04 -5.54
CA GLY A 183 9.84 -1.06 -4.28
C GLY A 183 11.21 -1.74 -4.38
N ASN A 184 11.97 -1.69 -3.28
CA ASN A 184 13.34 -2.22 -3.11
C ASN A 184 13.68 -3.54 -3.81
N GLY A 185 12.76 -4.51 -3.82
CA GLY A 185 12.96 -5.86 -4.38
C GLY A 185 12.48 -6.04 -5.82
N GLY A 186 12.20 -4.96 -6.55
CA GLY A 186 11.52 -5.03 -7.86
C GLY A 186 10.02 -5.33 -7.76
N SER A 187 9.47 -5.30 -6.54
CA SER A 187 8.03 -5.48 -6.30
C SER A 187 7.24 -4.36 -6.93
N ILE A 188 6.19 -4.71 -7.66
CA ILE A 188 5.25 -3.77 -8.28
C ILE A 188 4.05 -3.63 -7.34
N PHE A 189 3.52 -2.42 -7.24
CA PHE A 189 2.30 -2.10 -6.50
C PHE A 189 1.40 -1.27 -7.41
N VAL A 190 0.21 -1.78 -7.73
CA VAL A 190 -0.84 -1.00 -8.41
C VAL A 190 -1.88 -0.66 -7.35
N LEU A 191 -2.11 0.63 -7.13
CA LEU A 191 -3.05 1.12 -6.13
C LEU A 191 -4.07 2.05 -6.74
N SER A 192 -5.33 1.90 -6.33
CA SER A 192 -6.38 2.89 -6.64
C SER A 192 -6.61 3.80 -5.45
N LYS A 193 -6.89 5.07 -5.71
CA LYS A 193 -7.29 6.00 -4.66
C LYS A 193 -8.68 5.61 -4.17
N SER A 194 -8.80 5.29 -2.88
CA SER A 194 -10.10 5.07 -2.25
C SER A 194 -10.80 6.41 -2.18
N THR A 195 -12.06 6.46 -2.61
CA THR A 195 -12.94 7.56 -2.23
C THR A 195 -13.11 7.55 -0.71
N PRO A 196 -13.14 8.73 -0.06
CA PRO A 196 -13.49 8.86 1.36
C PRO A 196 -14.85 8.24 1.70
#